data_AF-Q6W101-F1
#
_entry.id   AF-Q6W101-F1
#
_cell.length_a   1.000
_cell.length_b   1.000
_cell.length_c   1.000
_cell.angle_alpha   90.00
_cell.angle_beta   90.00
_cell.angle_gamma   90.00
#
_symmetry.space_group_name_H-M   'P 1'
#
loop_
_entity.id
_entity.type
_entity.pdbx_description
1 polymer ?
#
loop_
_entity_poly.entity_id
_entity_poly.type
_entity_poly.pdbx_seq_one_letter_code
_entity_poly.pdbx_strand_id
1 'polypeptide(L)' 'MAEKEGVYEGRDRKTHEVKWTGTRVDLIFGSHSQLRALAEVYASSDAKEKFVGDFVAAWTKVMNADRFDLV' A
#
# COMPACT_ATOMS: atom_id res chain seq x y z
N MET A 1 11.57 -7.21 26.11
CA MET A 1 10.50 -7.30 25.09
C MET A 1 11.21 -7.26 23.75
N ALA A 2 11.10 -8.31 22.93
CA ALA A 2 11.81 -8.36 21.66
C ALA A 2 11.12 -7.41 20.67
N GLU A 3 11.80 -6.33 20.31
CA GLU A 3 11.44 -5.48 19.17
C GLU A 3 11.45 -6.39 17.93
N LYS A 4 10.30 -6.53 17.24
CA LYS A 4 10.24 -7.31 16.00
C LYS A 4 11.01 -6.52 14.94
N GLU A 5 12.22 -6.97 14.65
CA GLU A 5 13.11 -6.35 13.69
C GLU A 5 12.38 -6.08 12.37
N GLY A 6 12.35 -4.82 11.94
CA GLY A 6 11.67 -4.39 10.71
C GLY A 6 10.18 -4.05 10.83
N VAL A 7 9.61 -4.05 12.04
CA VAL A 7 8.25 -3.55 12.33
C VAL A 7 8.33 -2.21 13.07
N TYR A 8 7.53 -1.25 12.62
CA TYR A 8 7.44 0.11 13.16
C TYR A 8 6.04 0.37 13.72
N GLU A 9 5.95 1.21 14.75
CA GLU A 9 4.69 1.63 15.35
C GLU A 9 4.31 3.06 14.92
N GLY A 10 3.14 3.20 14.32
CA GLY A 10 2.50 4.49 14.08
C GLY A 10 1.70 4.91 15.30
N ARG A 11 2.19 5.91 16.03
CA ARG A 11 1.53 6.45 17.24
C ARG A 11 0.75 7.72 16.93
N ASP A 12 -0.37 7.90 17.62
CA ASP A 12 -1.07 9.18 17.60
C ASP A 12 -0.14 10.28 18.16
N ARG A 13 -0.02 11.40 17.44
CA ARG A 13 0.92 12.47 17.82
C ARG A 13 0.52 13.18 19.12
N LYS A 14 -0.77 13.15 19.50
CA LYS A 14 -1.28 13.83 20.70
C LYS A 14 -1.31 12.89 21.90
N THR A 15 -1.78 11.65 21.72
CA THR A 15 -1.98 10.71 22.84
C THR A 15 -0.82 9.75 23.04
N HIS A 16 0.10 9.64 22.07
CA HIS A 16 1.18 8.63 22.05
C HIS A 16 0.73 7.18 22.01
N GLU A 17 -0.58 6.93 21.88
CA GLU A 17 -1.15 5.60 21.75
C GLU A 17 -0.78 5.00 20.39
N VAL A 18 -0.44 3.71 20.39
CA VAL A 18 -0.16 2.96 19.15
C VAL A 18 -1.46 2.81 18.39
N LYS A 19 -1.52 3.35 17.17
CA LYS A 19 -2.67 3.20 16.26
C LYS A 19 -2.43 2.12 15.22
N TRP A 20 -1.21 2.05 14.70
CA TRP A 20 -0.86 1.22 13.56
C TRP A 20 0.47 0.53 13.76
N THR A 21 0.66 -0.60 13.11
CA THR A 21 1.97 -1.22 12.92
C THR A 21 2.20 -1.41 11.43
N GLY A 22 3.43 -1.27 10.98
CA GLY A 22 3.79 -1.42 9.58
C GLY A 22 5.25 -1.79 9.41
N THR A 23 5.61 -2.29 8.25
CA THR A 23 6.97 -2.66 7.89
C THR A 23 7.57 -1.65 6.92
N ARG A 24 8.84 -1.84 6.53
CA ARG A 24 9.47 -1.04 5.47
C ARG A 24 8.69 -1.10 4.15
N VAL A 25 8.04 -2.23 3.84
CA VAL A 25 7.27 -2.41 2.61
C VAL A 25 6.03 -1.53 2.60
N ASP A 26 5.44 -1.26 3.75
CA ASP A 26 4.29 -0.38 3.88
C ASP A 26 4.73 1.10 3.85
N LEU A 27 5.75 1.44 4.63
CA LEU A 27 6.20 2.82 4.83
C LEU A 27 6.93 3.42 3.61
N ILE A 28 7.40 2.60 2.67
CA ILE A 28 8.06 3.09 1.45
C ILE A 28 7.11 3.94 0.59
N PHE A 29 5.81 3.63 0.59
CA PHE A 29 4.79 4.39 -0.14
C PHE A 29 4.57 5.80 0.43
N GLY A 30 4.97 6.06 1.68
CA GLY A 30 4.90 7.40 2.29
C GLY A 30 6.21 8.20 2.24
N SER A 31 7.32 7.55 1.91
CA SER A 31 8.69 8.12 2.03
C SER A 31 9.43 8.24 0.69
N HIS A 32 9.19 7.35 -0.28
CA HIS A 32 9.78 7.44 -1.61
C HIS A 32 8.95 8.39 -2.49
N SER A 33 9.54 9.48 -3.00
CA SER A 33 8.83 10.56 -3.68
C SER A 33 7.90 10.10 -4.81
N GLN A 34 8.36 9.20 -5.68
CA GLN A 34 7.55 8.68 -6.77
C GLN A 34 6.40 7.78 -6.29
N LEU A 35 6.63 6.92 -5.30
CA LEU A 35 5.58 6.03 -4.78
C LEU A 35 4.55 6.81 -3.97
N ARG A 36 5.00 7.87 -3.27
CA ARG A 36 4.14 8.82 -2.59
C ARG A 36 3.21 9.54 -3.54
N ALA A 37 3.71 10.00 -4.69
CA ALA A 37 2.87 10.64 -5.70
C ALA A 37 1.74 9.70 -6.18
N LEU A 38 2.02 8.40 -6.36
CA LEU A 38 1.00 7.41 -6.70
C LEU A 38 0.02 7.18 -5.54
N ALA A 39 0.52 7.09 -4.30
CA ALA A 39 -0.33 6.94 -3.11
C ALA A 39 -1.29 8.13 -2.94
N GLU A 40 -0.84 9.36 -3.22
CA GLU A 40 -1.66 10.57 -3.15
C GLU A 40 -2.81 10.56 -4.19
N VAL A 41 -2.57 10.02 -5.40
CA VAL A 41 -3.64 9.81 -6.39
C VAL A 41 -4.71 8.87 -5.84
N TYR A 42 -4.33 7.73 -5.26
CA TYR A 42 -5.31 6.77 -4.73
C TYR A 42 -5.97 7.20 -3.41
N ALA A 43 -5.32 8.08 -2.65
CA ALA A 43 -5.86 8.65 -1.42
C ALA A 43 -6.76 9.88 -1.64
N SER A 44 -6.87 10.37 -2.87
CA SER A 44 -7.74 11.50 -3.23
C SER A 44 -9.22 11.14 -3.05
N SER A 45 -10.05 12.13 -2.71
CA SER A 45 -11.46 11.90 -2.32
C SER A 45 -12.33 11.30 -3.42
N ASP A 46 -11.95 11.47 -4.68
CA ASP A 46 -12.63 11.00 -5.88
C ASP A 46 -12.02 9.68 -6.43
N ALA A 47 -10.95 9.17 -5.83
CA ALA A 47 -10.18 8.06 -6.38
C ALA A 47 -10.70 6.66 -5.98
N LYS A 48 -11.78 6.56 -5.19
CA LYS A 48 -12.26 5.27 -4.65
C LYS A 48 -12.60 4.26 -5.76
N GLU A 49 -13.39 4.68 -6.74
CA GLU A 49 -13.80 3.80 -7.86
C GLU A 49 -12.60 3.44 -8.74
N LYS A 50 -11.72 4.42 -9.00
CA LYS A 50 -10.46 4.21 -9.73
C LYS A 50 -9.58 3.18 -9.04
N PHE A 51 -9.40 3.27 -7.72
CA PHE A 51 -8.60 2.33 -6.95
C PHE A 51 -9.12 0.90 -7.10
N VAL A 52 -10.44 0.70 -6.98
CA VAL A 52 -11.04 -0.63 -7.16
C VAL A 52 -10.83 -1.15 -8.58
N GLY A 53 -11.08 -0.33 -9.60
CA GLY A 53 -10.90 -0.71 -11.00
C GLY A 53 -9.45 -1.10 -11.32
N ASP A 54 -8.49 -0.26 -10.92
CA ASP A 54 -7.06 -0.49 -11.14
C ASP A 54 -6.59 -1.75 -10.38
N PHE A 55 -7.07 -1.96 -9.15
CA PHE A 55 -6.73 -3.15 -8.36
C PHE A 55 -7.22 -4.44 -9.03
N VAL A 56 -8.47 -4.47 -9.48
CA VAL A 56 -9.05 -5.64 -10.17
C VAL A 56 -8.31 -5.93 -11.48
N ALA A 57 -7.96 -4.89 -12.24
CA ALA A 57 -7.19 -5.04 -13.47
C ALA A 57 -5.78 -5.61 -13.19
N ALA A 58 -5.09 -5.08 -12.18
CA ALA A 58 -3.77 -5.57 -11.79
C ALA A 58 -3.84 -7.03 -11.29
N TRP A 59 -4.84 -7.37 -10.47
CA TRP A 59 -5.06 -8.74 -10.00
C TRP A 59 -5.29 -9.70 -11.17
N THR A 60 -6.19 -9.35 -12.08
CA THR A 60 -6.52 -10.15 -13.26
C THR A 60 -5.29 -10.37 -14.16
N LYS A 61 -4.47 -9.33 -14.34
CA LYS A 61 -3.21 -9.42 -15.09
C LYS A 61 -2.26 -10.46 -14.47
N VAL A 62 -2.11 -10.45 -13.14
CA VAL A 62 -1.24 -11.43 -12.45
C VAL A 62 -1.80 -12.83 -12.57
N MET A 63 -3.12 -13.02 -12.43
CA MET A 63 -3.77 -14.33 -12.54
C MET A 63 -3.68 -14.95 -13.94
N ASN A 64 -3.47 -14.15 -14.98
CA ASN A 64 -3.30 -14.62 -16.35
C ASN A 64 -1.83 -14.62 -16.82
N ALA A 65 -0.87 -14.33 -15.94
CA ALA A 65 0.53 -14.15 -16.33
C ALA A 65 1.21 -15.41 -16.89
N ASP A 66 0.63 -16.60 -16.64
CA ASP A 66 1.10 -17.90 -17.11
C ASP A 66 0.19 -18.55 -18.17
N ARG A 67 -0.86 -17.85 -18.63
CA ARG A 67 -1.81 -18.33 -19.64
C ARG A 67 -1.28 -18.19 -21.07
N PHE A 68 -0.17 -18.88 -21.34
CA PHE A 68 0.45 -18.93 -22.68
C PHE A 68 -0.40 -19.65 -23.74
N ASP A 69 -1.48 -20.30 -23.32
CA ASP A 69 -2.45 -21.02 -24.15
C ASP A 69 -3.52 -20.11 -24.79
N LEU A 70 -3.64 -18.87 -24.35
CA LEU A 70 -4.67 -17.91 -24.82
C LEU A 70 -4.19 -16.98 -25.96
N VAL A 71 -3.20 -17.41 -26.74
CA VAL A 71 -2.64 -16.65 -27.89
C VAL A 71 -3.38 -16.95 -29.18
#